data_AF-A0A524G302-F1
#
_entry.id   AF-A0A524G302-F1
#
_cell.length_a   1.000
_cell.length_b   1.000
_cell.length_c   1.000
_cell.angle_alpha   90.00
_cell.angle_beta   90.00
_cell.angle_gamma   90.00
#
_symmetry.space_group_name_H-M   'P 1'
#
loop_
_entity.id
_entity.type
_entity.pdbx_description
1 polymer ?
#
loop_
_entity_poly.entity_id
_entity_poly.type
_entity_poly.pdbx_seq_one_letter_code
_entity_poly.pdbx_strand_id
1 'polypeptide(L)'
;MSVFETGGSKGPGFITRLAIKLPKSATLWKWMLLLLTLFCPFFLAFGPSLVWWGIAFAFSGGASSVGWFIVFSFGNQTGGPVYLIFYLLWLPVLIGLLRFNKMVKNRVRSRLAGILTWYYFIITIVMYLLFIVMSDPYVSYGIGIPTGLFAWFVMYLRYKQLNYYLDLEVPRSDIAQASALTPSMATTEIPVKVTSGYDIAGENLKLAVKISNEGALAILNVTVNLDTPDGFEYTSGTLPSQKIGNINAGTFQSAIFWLKPQRCVDDEYGGSVVFRDPHNKSHTIEIPRKRIVNVCPMLLGTDDVDSVFKKLKFGSLARNCASFKFTGSAKTVYELAKSRLRGLDPVDRSEQTLTDGNFLGYACFIGQTKFGDQHFAAEVQTTGTESAGVLTLSVYSDDERILSGFMIDVMQDVREHVTVIEEQACPLATCPKCGADIDPTRIDENRVYICNYCGGASKAAPWLA
;
A
#
# COMPACT_ATOMS: atom_id res chain seq x y z
N MET A 1 81.91 -28.60 -4.15
CA MET A 1 81.83 -27.48 -5.10
C MET A 1 80.82 -26.49 -4.52
N SER A 2 81.24 -25.71 -3.52
CA SER A 2 81.99 -24.44 -3.59
C SER A 2 81.03 -23.26 -3.74
N VAL A 3 80.62 -22.58 -2.65
CA VAL A 3 81.37 -21.60 -1.78
C VAL A 3 81.02 -20.18 -2.24
N PHE A 4 80.72 -19.12 -1.47
CA PHE A 4 80.61 -18.71 -0.05
C PHE A 4 79.67 -17.44 -0.08
N GLU A 5 79.11 -16.82 0.96
CA GLU A 5 79.70 -16.23 2.19
C GLU A 5 78.52 -15.64 3.01
N THR A 6 78.09 -16.20 4.14
CA THR A 6 78.41 -15.90 5.56
C THR A 6 78.41 -14.43 6.01
N GLY A 7 77.61 -14.15 7.06
CA GLY A 7 77.73 -12.96 7.89
C GLY A 7 76.74 -12.95 9.05
N GLY A 8 77.03 -13.70 10.12
CA GLY A 8 76.30 -13.62 11.39
C GLY A 8 76.93 -12.61 12.36
N SER A 9 76.13 -11.97 13.20
CA SER A 9 76.58 -11.42 14.48
C SER A 9 75.46 -11.38 15.53
N LYS A 10 75.88 -11.33 16.79
CA LYS A 10 75.20 -11.78 18.02
C LYS A 10 74.25 -10.71 18.61
N GLY A 11 73.34 -11.16 19.49
CA GLY A 11 72.28 -10.38 20.17
C GLY A 11 72.74 -9.21 21.06
N PRO A 12 71.81 -8.54 21.79
CA PRO A 12 71.17 -9.13 22.96
C PRO A 12 69.66 -8.82 23.09
N GLY A 13 68.98 -9.51 24.00
CA GLY A 13 67.55 -9.38 24.25
C GLY A 13 67.14 -8.02 24.83
N PHE A 14 65.94 -7.57 24.47
CA PHE A 14 65.15 -6.62 25.25
C PHE A 14 63.66 -6.83 24.97
N ILE A 15 62.88 -6.81 26.04
CA ILE A 15 61.45 -7.08 26.10
C ILE A 15 60.68 -5.94 25.41
N THR A 16 59.95 -6.24 24.33
CA THR A 16 58.98 -5.31 23.73
C THR A 16 57.57 -5.80 24.01
N ARG A 17 56.87 -5.08 24.90
CA ARG A 17 55.42 -5.19 25.11
C ARG A 17 54.69 -4.84 23.82
N LEU A 18 54.05 -5.83 23.18
CA LEU A 18 53.02 -5.57 22.19
C LEU A 18 51.69 -5.33 22.92
N ALA A 19 51.33 -4.06 23.11
CA ALA A 19 50.00 -3.66 23.54
C ALA A 19 49.03 -3.79 22.36
N ILE A 20 48.41 -4.97 22.20
CA ILE A 20 47.26 -5.12 21.30
C ILE A 20 46.02 -4.60 22.04
N LYS A 21 45.51 -3.48 21.57
CA LYS A 21 44.25 -2.87 22.02
C LYS A 21 43.09 -3.73 21.50
N LEU A 22 42.64 -4.69 22.32
CA LEU A 22 41.47 -5.52 22.01
C LEU A 22 40.17 -4.67 22.03
N PRO A 23 39.24 -4.87 21.07
CA PRO A 23 38.00 -4.11 20.99
C PRO A 23 37.03 -4.49 22.13
N LYS A 24 36.19 -3.52 22.50
CA LYS A 24 35.17 -3.55 23.56
C LYS A 24 34.00 -4.53 23.30
N SER A 25 34.27 -5.81 23.02
CA SER A 25 33.22 -6.84 22.87
C SER A 25 33.05 -7.74 24.11
N ALA A 26 33.87 -7.57 25.15
CA ALA A 26 33.82 -8.36 26.38
C ALA A 26 32.53 -8.16 27.22
N THR A 27 31.76 -7.12 26.96
CA THR A 27 30.46 -6.90 27.63
C THR A 27 29.40 -7.86 27.12
N LEU A 28 29.43 -8.22 25.83
CA LEU A 28 28.38 -9.02 25.20
C LEU A 28 28.44 -10.49 25.65
N TRP A 29 29.65 -11.03 25.83
CA TRP A 29 29.86 -12.37 26.39
C TRP A 29 29.46 -12.49 27.87
N LYS A 30 29.67 -11.44 28.67
CA LYS A 30 29.19 -11.41 30.07
C LYS A 30 27.67 -11.40 30.17
N TRP A 31 26.98 -10.66 29.30
CA TRP A 31 25.51 -10.67 29.25
C TRP A 31 24.96 -12.00 28.73
N MET A 32 25.65 -12.64 27.78
CA MET A 32 25.25 -13.93 27.23
C MET A 32 25.40 -15.07 28.24
N LEU A 33 26.48 -15.08 29.03
CA LEU A 33 26.65 -16.04 30.13
C LEU A 33 25.62 -15.81 31.25
N LEU A 34 25.32 -14.55 31.58
CA LEU A 34 24.34 -14.20 32.62
C LEU A 34 22.92 -14.67 32.25
N LEU A 35 22.54 -14.51 30.98
CA LEU A 35 21.26 -14.98 30.43
C LEU A 35 21.16 -16.50 30.41
N LEU A 36 22.24 -17.21 30.04
CA LEU A 36 22.29 -18.67 30.07
C LEU A 36 22.19 -19.23 31.50
N THR A 37 22.82 -18.59 32.49
CA THR A 37 22.70 -19.00 33.90
C THR A 37 21.34 -18.68 34.52
N LEU A 38 20.65 -17.62 34.06
CA LEU A 38 19.32 -17.25 34.56
C LEU A 38 18.19 -18.14 34.00
N PHE A 39 18.37 -18.72 32.81
CA PHE A 39 17.35 -19.59 32.19
C PHE A 39 17.54 -21.10 32.49
N CYS A 40 18.69 -21.52 33.04
CA CYS A 40 18.98 -22.93 33.28
C CYS A 40 18.28 -23.60 34.49
N PRO A 41 17.74 -22.92 35.53
CA PRO A 41 17.06 -23.64 36.62
C PRO A 41 15.61 -24.01 36.32
N PHE A 42 15.01 -23.51 35.24
CA PHE A 42 13.56 -23.67 35.01
C PHE A 42 13.16 -25.00 34.33
N PHE A 43 14.12 -25.81 33.88
CA PHE A 43 13.85 -27.02 33.09
C PHE A 43 14.09 -28.36 33.81
N LEU A 44 14.45 -28.37 35.10
CA LEU A 44 14.81 -29.61 35.82
C LEU A 44 13.98 -29.91 37.07
N ALA A 45 12.80 -29.31 37.26
CA ALA A 45 12.02 -29.57 38.48
C ALA A 45 10.49 -29.57 38.26
N PHE A 46 9.96 -30.44 37.39
CA PHE A 46 8.57 -30.91 37.51
C PHE A 46 8.44 -32.34 36.95
N GLY A 47 8.57 -33.32 37.85
CA GLY A 47 7.99 -34.64 37.69
C GLY A 47 6.56 -34.68 38.27
N PRO A 48 5.71 -35.65 37.89
CA PRO A 48 4.29 -35.60 38.17
C PRO A 48 3.97 -36.23 39.52
N SER A 49 3.50 -35.43 40.48
CA SER A 49 2.74 -35.96 41.62
C SER A 49 1.79 -34.91 42.20
N LEU A 50 0.50 -35.23 42.08
CA LEU A 50 -0.64 -34.62 42.77
C LEU A 50 -0.42 -34.59 44.29
N VAL A 51 -0.47 -33.42 44.92
CA VAL A 51 -1.00 -33.27 46.28
C VAL A 51 -1.66 -31.89 46.43
N TRP A 52 -2.95 -31.91 46.71
CA TRP A 52 -3.73 -30.77 47.20
C TRP A 52 -3.29 -30.38 48.62
N TRP A 53 -2.97 -29.11 48.84
CA TRP A 53 -3.07 -28.50 50.16
C TRP A 53 -3.86 -27.21 50.05
N GLY A 54 -5.09 -27.25 50.56
CA GLY A 54 -5.88 -26.06 50.85
C GLY A 54 -5.37 -25.43 52.14
N ILE A 55 -5.09 -24.14 52.11
CA ILE A 55 -4.87 -23.33 53.31
C ILE A 55 -6.09 -22.42 53.46
N ALA A 56 -6.90 -22.70 54.47
CA ALA A 56 -7.94 -21.80 54.95
C ALA A 56 -7.31 -20.75 55.87
N PHE A 57 -7.63 -19.47 55.66
CA PHE A 57 -7.45 -18.43 56.67
C PHE A 57 -8.79 -17.78 56.98
N ALA A 58 -9.19 -17.88 58.24
CA ALA A 58 -10.25 -17.11 58.85
C ALA A 58 -9.74 -15.68 59.13
N PHE A 59 -10.59 -14.67 58.91
CA PHE A 59 -10.37 -13.32 59.42
C PHE A 59 -11.59 -12.84 60.20
N SER A 60 -11.33 -12.47 61.45
CA SER A 60 -12.21 -11.73 62.35
C SER A 60 -12.14 -10.22 62.06
N GLY A 61 -13.22 -9.52 62.39
CA GLY A 61 -13.55 -8.16 61.96
C GLY A 61 -12.57 -7.03 62.30
N GLY A 62 -12.70 -5.96 61.53
CA GLY A 62 -12.08 -4.65 61.76
C GLY A 62 -12.44 -3.69 60.64
N ALA A 63 -13.16 -2.63 60.97
CA ALA A 63 -13.79 -1.71 60.03
C ALA A 63 -12.80 -0.81 59.25
N SER A 64 -13.31 -0.29 58.13
CA SER A 64 -12.85 0.89 57.37
C SER A 64 -11.64 0.73 56.44
N SER A 65 -11.92 0.35 55.19
CA SER A 65 -11.35 1.02 53.99
C SER A 65 -12.07 0.52 52.73
N VAL A 66 -12.49 1.45 51.89
CA VAL A 66 -13.15 1.18 50.60
C VAL A 66 -12.07 0.81 49.59
N GLY A 67 -12.00 -0.47 49.24
CA GLY A 67 -11.19 -0.98 48.13
C GLY A 67 -12.09 -1.72 47.14
N TRP A 68 -12.13 -1.25 45.89
CA TRP A 68 -12.76 -1.99 44.81
C TRP A 68 -11.88 -3.20 44.46
N PHE A 69 -12.33 -4.39 44.85
CA PHE A 69 -11.77 -5.64 44.33
C PHE A 69 -12.67 -6.18 43.23
N ILE A 70 -12.16 -6.27 42.01
CA ILE A 70 -12.77 -7.07 40.96
C ILE A 70 -12.32 -8.51 41.18
N VAL A 71 -13.21 -9.34 41.71
CA VAL A 71 -13.01 -10.78 41.82
C VAL A 71 -13.48 -11.41 40.52
N PHE A 72 -12.54 -11.94 39.73
CA PHE A 72 -12.89 -12.85 38.63
C PHE A 72 -12.98 -14.28 39.18
N SER A 73 -14.20 -14.80 39.27
CA SER A 73 -14.44 -16.22 39.51
C SER A 73 -14.40 -16.95 38.18
N PHE A 74 -13.39 -17.79 37.96
CA PHE A 74 -13.35 -18.68 36.81
C PHE A 74 -13.89 -20.04 37.23
N GLY A 75 -15.08 -20.36 36.71
CA GLY A 75 -15.65 -21.70 36.78
C GLY A 75 -14.76 -22.70 36.07
N ASN A 76 -14.70 -23.91 36.63
CA ASN A 76 -13.99 -25.08 36.13
C ASN A 76 -14.19 -25.30 34.62
N GLN A 77 -13.26 -24.80 33.81
CA GLN A 77 -12.94 -25.39 32.51
C GLN A 77 -11.42 -25.49 32.40
N THR A 78 -10.97 -26.72 32.17
CA THR A 78 -9.58 -27.17 32.07
C THR A 78 -8.88 -26.56 30.86
N GLY A 79 -8.49 -25.29 30.96
CA GLY A 79 -7.74 -24.58 29.93
C GLY A 79 -7.15 -23.22 30.38
N GLY A 80 -7.62 -22.65 31.48
CA GLY A 80 -7.25 -21.29 31.92
C GLY A 80 -5.76 -21.00 32.20
N PRO A 81 -4.96 -21.87 32.84
CA PRO A 81 -3.63 -21.46 33.30
C PRO A 81 -2.60 -21.34 32.17
N VAL A 82 -2.75 -22.09 31.07
CA VAL A 82 -1.78 -22.08 29.95
C VAL A 82 -1.84 -20.76 29.18
N TYR A 83 -3.03 -20.23 28.92
CA TYR A 83 -3.18 -18.97 28.21
C TYR A 83 -2.69 -17.78 29.04
N LEU A 84 -2.91 -17.78 30.37
CA LEU A 84 -2.45 -16.70 31.23
C LEU A 84 -0.92 -16.61 31.25
N ILE A 85 -0.22 -17.76 31.33
CA ILE A 85 1.24 -17.81 31.26
C ILE A 85 1.73 -17.35 29.88
N PHE A 86 1.03 -17.72 28.81
CA PHE A 86 1.37 -17.28 27.45
C PHE A 86 1.24 -15.75 27.29
N TYR A 87 0.15 -15.16 27.79
CA TYR A 87 -0.03 -13.70 27.77
C TYR A 87 0.99 -12.96 28.64
N LEU A 88 1.32 -13.50 29.82
CA LEU A 88 2.33 -12.92 30.71
C LEU A 88 3.75 -13.00 30.12
N LEU A 89 4.05 -14.02 29.32
CA LEU A 89 5.32 -14.14 28.59
C LEU A 89 5.37 -13.23 27.34
N TRP A 90 4.24 -12.96 26.69
CA TRP A 90 4.16 -12.09 25.52
C TRP A 90 4.12 -10.60 25.86
N LEU A 91 3.61 -10.22 27.03
CA LEU A 91 3.48 -8.81 27.44
C LEU A 91 4.83 -8.06 27.46
N PRO A 92 5.95 -8.60 27.97
CA PRO A 92 7.26 -7.94 27.92
C PRO A 92 7.77 -7.78 26.48
N VAL A 93 7.49 -8.74 25.60
CA VAL A 93 7.87 -8.70 24.18
C VAL A 93 7.11 -7.59 23.46
N LEU A 94 5.80 -7.47 23.72
CA LEU A 94 4.96 -6.41 23.15
C LEU A 94 5.38 -5.02 23.66
N ILE A 95 5.67 -4.89 24.96
CA ILE A 95 6.18 -3.63 25.55
C ILE A 95 7.54 -3.27 24.95
N GLY A 96 8.41 -4.27 24.72
CA GLY A 96 9.69 -4.10 24.03
C GLY A 96 9.52 -3.59 22.60
N LEU A 97 8.59 -4.18 21.84
CA LEU A 97 8.26 -3.77 20.47
C LEU A 97 7.73 -2.33 20.38
N LEU A 98 6.84 -1.94 21.30
CA LEU A 98 6.28 -0.58 21.34
C LEU A 98 7.36 0.46 21.69
N ARG A 99 8.26 0.15 22.63
CA ARG A 99 9.40 1.03 22.97
C ARG A 99 10.43 1.09 21.84
N PHE A 100 10.66 -0.02 21.14
CA PHE A 100 11.58 -0.08 20.00
C PHE A 100 11.05 0.72 18.81
N ASN A 101 9.76 0.59 18.47
CA ASN A 101 9.12 1.38 17.42
C ASN A 101 9.22 2.89 17.71
N LYS A 102 9.04 3.29 18.97
CA LYS A 102 9.24 4.68 19.43
C LYS A 102 10.69 5.15 19.29
N MET A 103 11.69 4.27 19.47
CA MET A 103 13.11 4.60 19.25
C MET A 103 13.49 4.70 17.77
N VAL A 104 12.99 3.79 16.93
CA VAL A 104 13.26 3.78 15.48
C VAL A 104 12.64 5.00 14.79
N LYS A 105 11.47 5.45 15.24
CA LYS A 105 10.80 6.65 14.70
C LYS A 105 11.61 7.94 14.89
N ASN A 106 12.55 7.97 15.84
CA ASN A 106 13.32 9.17 16.19
C ASN A 106 14.76 9.19 15.65
N ARG A 107 15.23 8.17 14.91
CA ARG A 107 16.59 8.18 14.34
C ARG A 107 16.68 7.32 13.09
N VAL A 108 16.88 7.95 11.93
CA VAL A 108 16.98 7.29 10.62
C VAL A 108 18.35 6.60 10.43
N ARG A 109 18.31 5.52 9.63
CA ARG A 109 19.42 4.76 9.01
C ARG A 109 20.33 4.00 9.96
N SER A 110 20.02 2.72 10.17
CA SER A 110 21.10 1.74 10.23
C SER A 110 20.68 0.40 9.65
N ARG A 111 21.59 -0.24 8.91
CA ARG A 111 21.50 -1.64 8.47
C ARG A 111 21.24 -2.62 9.64
N LEU A 112 21.51 -2.18 10.87
CA LEU A 112 21.22 -2.91 12.10
C LEU A 112 19.71 -3.14 12.32
N ALA A 113 18.86 -2.21 11.89
CA ALA A 113 17.41 -2.36 12.03
C ALA A 113 16.90 -3.53 11.16
N GLY A 114 17.45 -3.69 9.96
CA GLY A 114 17.12 -4.83 9.08
C GLY A 114 17.56 -6.16 9.67
N ILE A 115 18.80 -6.25 10.19
CA ILE A 115 19.33 -7.47 10.81
C ILE A 115 18.54 -7.85 12.06
N LEU A 116 18.21 -6.89 12.93
CA LEU A 116 17.41 -7.14 14.12
C LEU A 116 16.00 -7.59 13.77
N THR A 117 15.35 -6.95 12.78
CA THR A 117 14.01 -7.36 12.33
C THR A 117 14.03 -8.79 11.78
N TRP A 118 15.09 -9.16 11.05
CA TRP A 118 15.26 -10.51 10.52
C TRP A 118 15.53 -11.55 11.62
N TYR A 119 16.31 -11.19 12.65
CA TYR A 119 16.55 -12.05 13.81
C TYR A 119 15.27 -12.31 14.63
N TYR A 120 14.43 -11.27 14.82
CA TYR A 120 13.13 -11.42 15.47
C TYR A 120 12.16 -12.30 14.67
N PHE A 121 12.21 -12.22 13.34
CA PHE A 121 11.41 -13.09 12.46
C PHE A 121 11.78 -14.57 12.66
N ILE A 122 13.06 -14.90 12.70
CA ILE A 122 13.52 -16.28 12.96
C ILE A 122 13.08 -16.76 14.34
N ILE A 123 13.24 -15.95 15.39
CA ILE A 123 12.81 -16.35 16.75
C ILE A 123 11.31 -16.62 16.80
N THR A 124 10.50 -15.81 16.11
CA THR A 124 9.04 -15.98 16.09
C THR A 124 8.65 -17.27 15.37
N ILE A 125 9.31 -17.61 14.26
CA ILE A 125 9.11 -18.88 13.56
C ILE A 125 9.51 -20.06 14.45
N VAL A 126 10.67 -20.00 15.10
CA VAL A 126 11.15 -21.08 15.97
C VAL A 126 10.21 -21.30 17.16
N MET A 127 9.74 -20.23 17.79
CA MET A 127 8.75 -20.32 18.88
C MET A 127 7.41 -20.91 18.40
N TYR A 128 6.97 -20.56 17.19
CA TYR A 128 5.75 -21.10 16.59
C TYR A 128 5.88 -22.59 16.25
N LEU A 129 7.02 -23.00 15.68
CA LEU A 129 7.30 -24.41 15.40
C LEU A 129 7.40 -25.23 16.70
N LEU A 130 8.04 -24.69 17.74
CA LEU A 130 8.07 -25.32 19.06
C LEU A 130 6.67 -25.44 19.68
N PHE A 131 5.80 -24.45 19.46
CA PHE A 131 4.41 -24.51 19.88
C PHE A 131 3.65 -25.62 19.15
N ILE A 132 3.82 -25.76 17.83
CA ILE A 132 3.21 -26.86 17.04
C ILE A 132 3.71 -28.23 17.53
N VAL A 133 5.00 -28.36 17.82
CA VAL A 133 5.59 -29.62 18.30
C VAL A 133 5.14 -29.96 19.72
N MET A 134 4.88 -28.95 20.56
CA MET A 134 4.40 -29.16 21.94
C MET A 134 2.87 -29.25 22.07
N SER A 135 2.10 -28.87 21.05
CA SER A 135 0.67 -29.11 21.02
C SER A 135 0.40 -30.57 20.66
N ASP A 136 -0.09 -31.34 21.64
CA ASP A 136 -0.44 -32.75 21.55
C ASP A 136 -1.31 -33.04 20.30
N PRO A 137 -0.98 -34.01 19.44
CA PRO A 137 -1.64 -34.23 18.14
C PRO A 137 -3.11 -34.70 18.21
N TYR A 138 -3.72 -34.80 19.40
CA TYR A 138 -5.06 -35.34 19.59
C TYR A 138 -6.18 -34.31 19.75
N VAL A 139 -5.88 -33.00 19.65
CA VAL A 139 -6.91 -31.96 19.77
C VAL A 139 -7.19 -31.31 18.41
N SER A 140 -8.11 -31.92 17.67
CA SER A 140 -8.74 -31.36 16.47
C SER A 140 -9.69 -30.22 16.85
N TYR A 141 -9.17 -29.00 16.98
CA TYR A 141 -9.98 -27.79 16.86
C TYR A 141 -9.43 -26.91 15.73
N GLY A 142 -10.35 -26.41 14.90
CA GLY A 142 -10.08 -25.69 13.65
C GLY A 142 -8.96 -24.68 13.78
N ILE A 143 -8.02 -24.75 12.85
CA ILE A 143 -6.85 -23.89 12.76
C ILE A 143 -7.32 -22.47 12.42
N GLY A 144 -7.66 -21.69 13.45
CA GLY A 144 -7.79 -20.25 13.34
C GLY A 144 -6.40 -19.68 13.12
N ILE A 145 -6.12 -19.16 11.92
CA ILE A 145 -4.88 -18.45 11.64
C ILE A 145 -4.78 -17.29 12.65
N PRO A 146 -3.71 -17.21 13.47
CA PRO A 146 -3.61 -16.17 14.47
C PRO A 146 -3.50 -14.81 13.77
N THR A 147 -4.50 -13.96 14.00
CA THR A 147 -4.69 -12.62 13.42
C THR A 147 -3.46 -11.71 13.56
N GLY A 148 -2.56 -12.01 14.50
CA GLY A 148 -1.28 -11.32 14.67
C GLY A 148 -0.32 -11.47 13.49
N LEU A 149 -0.21 -12.66 12.87
CA LEU A 149 0.65 -12.87 11.70
C LEU A 149 0.12 -12.12 10.47
N PHE A 150 -1.21 -12.09 10.31
CA PHE A 150 -1.86 -11.34 9.24
C PHE A 150 -1.69 -9.82 9.43
N ALA A 151 -1.90 -9.31 10.65
CA ALA A 151 -1.67 -7.90 10.97
C ALA A 151 -0.20 -7.48 10.75
N TRP A 152 0.75 -8.36 11.08
CA TRP A 152 2.17 -8.10 10.85
C TRP A 152 2.54 -8.16 9.36
N PHE A 153 1.96 -9.09 8.60
CA PHE A 153 2.12 -9.16 7.14
C PHE A 153 1.55 -7.91 6.45
N VAL A 154 0.37 -7.43 6.86
CA VAL A 154 -0.21 -6.17 6.37
C VAL A 154 0.67 -4.96 6.73
N MET A 155 1.24 -4.93 7.94
CA MET A 155 2.20 -3.88 8.32
C MET A 155 3.50 -3.94 7.51
N TYR A 156 4.02 -5.14 7.23
CA TYR A 156 5.21 -5.34 6.41
C TYR A 156 4.98 -4.91 4.96
N LEU A 157 3.82 -5.24 4.37
CA LEU A 157 3.43 -4.79 3.05
C LEU A 157 3.30 -3.26 2.98
N ARG A 158 2.68 -2.62 3.99
CA ARG A 158 2.65 -1.15 4.09
C ARG A 158 4.03 -0.53 4.25
N TYR A 159 4.93 -1.14 5.01
CA TYR A 159 6.31 -0.69 5.16
C TYR A 159 7.09 -0.80 3.84
N LYS A 160 6.90 -1.88 3.09
CA LYS A 160 7.50 -2.05 1.76
C LYS A 160 6.97 -1.03 0.75
N GLN A 161 5.66 -0.76 0.76
CA GLN A 161 5.05 0.32 -0.04
C GLN A 161 5.70 1.68 0.30
N LEU A 162 5.85 2.01 1.59
CA LEU A 162 6.47 3.28 2.01
C LEU A 162 7.93 3.43 1.59
N ASN A 163 8.72 2.35 1.58
CA ASN A 163 10.11 2.41 1.10
C ASN A 163 10.20 2.52 -0.43
N TYR A 164 9.23 1.97 -1.18
CA TYR A 164 9.13 2.18 -2.63
C TYR A 164 8.88 3.65 -2.99
N TYR A 165 8.14 4.38 -2.14
CA TYR A 165 7.88 5.83 -2.30
C TYR A 165 9.10 6.73 -2.03
N LEU A 166 10.19 6.23 -1.43
CA LEU A 166 11.36 7.04 -1.07
C LEU A 166 12.50 6.97 -2.11
N ASP A 167 12.46 6.01 -3.05
CA ASP A 167 13.52 5.77 -4.04
C ASP A 167 13.07 6.08 -5.49
N LEU A 168 12.16 7.05 -5.69
CA LEU A 168 11.89 7.59 -7.03
C LEU A 168 13.11 8.39 -7.54
N GLU A 169 14.09 7.67 -8.07
CA GLU A 169 15.10 8.21 -8.98
C GLU A 169 14.40 8.70 -10.24
N VAL A 170 14.35 10.03 -10.38
CA VAL A 170 13.91 10.71 -11.60
C VAL A 170 14.79 10.22 -12.75
N PRO A 171 14.25 9.63 -13.83
CA PRO A 171 15.05 9.28 -14.99
C PRO A 171 15.65 10.57 -15.56
N ARG A 172 16.98 10.68 -15.48
CA ARG A 172 17.77 11.69 -16.18
C ARG A 172 17.83 11.30 -17.65
N SER A 173 16.86 11.73 -18.43
CA SER A 173 17.02 11.87 -19.87
C SER A 173 16.64 13.28 -20.27
N ASP A 174 17.60 13.95 -20.90
CA ASP A 174 17.44 15.15 -21.73
C ASP A 174 17.36 16.51 -21.01
N ILE A 175 18.50 16.93 -20.44
CA ILE A 175 18.85 18.36 -20.40
C ILE A 175 20.28 18.51 -20.93
N ALA A 176 20.39 18.63 -22.26
CA ALA A 176 21.58 19.13 -22.92
C ALA A 176 21.15 20.22 -23.90
N GLN A 177 21.08 21.47 -23.42
CA GLN A 177 21.39 22.65 -24.22
C GLN A 177 21.73 23.81 -23.28
N ALA A 178 23.04 23.99 -23.09
CA ALA A 178 23.62 25.17 -22.50
C ALA A 178 23.48 26.34 -23.48
N SER A 179 22.80 27.40 -23.06
CA SER A 179 22.83 28.70 -23.72
C SER A 179 23.63 29.67 -22.85
N ALA A 180 24.49 30.44 -23.53
CA ALA A 180 25.63 31.14 -22.98
C ALA A 180 25.28 32.21 -21.93
N LEU A 181 26.12 32.27 -20.90
CA LEU A 181 26.09 33.20 -19.77
C LEU A 181 26.53 34.61 -20.19
N THR A 182 25.63 35.57 -20.06
CA THR A 182 25.97 36.97 -19.76
C THR A 182 26.12 37.11 -18.24
N PRO A 183 27.17 37.78 -17.70
CA PRO A 183 27.32 37.96 -16.27
C PRO A 183 26.29 38.98 -15.75
N SER A 184 25.12 38.47 -15.35
CA SER A 184 24.09 39.20 -14.63
C SER A 184 24.60 39.53 -13.23
N MET A 185 24.29 40.74 -12.76
CA MET A 185 24.66 41.24 -11.43
C MET A 185 24.36 40.22 -10.34
N ALA A 186 25.23 40.15 -9.33
CA ALA A 186 25.13 39.30 -8.16
C ALA A 186 23.77 39.48 -7.45
N THR A 187 22.77 38.76 -7.96
CA THR A 187 21.47 38.61 -7.34
C THR A 187 21.75 37.66 -6.19
N THR A 188 21.55 38.11 -4.96
CA THR A 188 21.66 37.25 -3.78
C THR A 188 20.64 36.13 -3.94
N GLU A 189 21.03 35.03 -4.57
CA GLU A 189 20.17 33.91 -4.85
C GLU A 189 19.66 33.37 -3.52
N ILE A 190 18.35 33.48 -3.31
CA ILE A 190 17.72 32.89 -2.15
C ILE A 190 17.76 31.37 -2.38
N PRO A 191 18.40 30.60 -1.50
CA PRO A 191 18.60 29.15 -1.66
C PRO A 191 17.29 28.39 -1.36
N VAL A 192 16.24 28.66 -2.12
CA VAL A 192 14.97 27.94 -2.08
C VAL A 192 14.85 27.16 -3.38
N LYS A 193 14.72 25.84 -3.24
CA LYS A 193 14.61 24.91 -4.36
C LYS A 193 13.20 24.38 -4.45
N VAL A 194 12.58 24.56 -5.62
CA VAL A 194 11.23 24.06 -5.91
C VAL A 194 11.32 22.87 -6.86
N THR A 195 10.66 21.78 -6.49
CA THR A 195 10.55 20.57 -7.32
C THR A 195 9.11 20.09 -7.31
N SER A 196 8.64 19.50 -8.41
CA SER A 196 7.28 18.99 -8.51
C SER A 196 7.27 17.57 -9.07
N GLY A 197 6.20 16.82 -8.84
CA GLY A 197 5.94 15.52 -9.44
C GLY A 197 4.48 15.15 -9.27
N TYR A 198 4.02 14.15 -10.01
CA TYR A 198 2.66 13.64 -9.88
C TYR A 198 2.64 12.11 -9.90
N ASP A 199 1.56 11.56 -9.37
CA ASP A 199 1.28 10.13 -9.33
C ASP A 199 -0.21 9.90 -9.61
N ILE A 200 -0.55 8.72 -10.13
CA ILE A 200 -1.95 8.34 -10.37
C ILE A 200 -2.45 7.57 -9.15
N ALA A 201 -3.54 8.05 -8.56
CA ALA A 201 -4.13 7.51 -7.34
C ALA A 201 -5.62 7.22 -7.57
N GLY A 202 -5.89 6.07 -8.20
CA GLY A 202 -7.22 5.66 -8.63
C GLY A 202 -7.71 6.51 -9.80
N GLU A 203 -8.86 7.17 -9.62
CA GLU A 203 -9.44 8.09 -10.62
C GLU A 203 -8.84 9.50 -10.57
N ASN A 204 -8.11 9.81 -9.49
CA ASN A 204 -7.53 11.13 -9.28
C ASN A 204 -6.01 11.09 -9.54
N LEU A 205 -5.48 12.22 -9.97
CA LEU A 205 -4.07 12.49 -10.08
C LEU A 205 -3.62 13.30 -8.85
N LYS A 206 -2.61 12.79 -8.17
CA LYS A 206 -2.01 13.42 -6.99
C LYS A 206 -0.75 14.15 -7.41
N LEU A 207 -0.81 15.48 -7.45
CA LEU A 207 0.32 16.34 -7.79
C LEU A 207 0.93 16.92 -6.52
N ALA A 208 2.24 16.76 -6.35
CA ALA A 208 2.99 17.27 -5.21
C ALA A 208 4.03 18.31 -5.63
N VAL A 209 4.04 19.45 -4.98
CA VAL A 209 5.07 20.49 -5.12
C VAL A 209 5.86 20.55 -3.83
N LYS A 210 7.15 20.20 -3.89
CA LYS A 210 8.10 20.23 -2.77
C LYS A 210 8.93 21.51 -2.81
N ILE A 211 8.87 22.25 -1.70
CA ILE A 211 9.64 23.48 -1.48
C ILE A 211 10.70 23.17 -0.42
N SER A 212 11.97 23.22 -0.80
CA SER A 212 13.12 23.01 0.08
C SER A 212 13.78 24.34 0.39
N ASN A 213 13.87 24.70 1.66
CA ASN A 213 14.61 25.88 2.10
C ASN A 213 16.03 25.46 2.49
N GLU A 214 16.97 25.63 1.57
CA GLU A 214 18.39 25.32 1.78
C GLU A 214 19.15 26.50 2.41
N GLY A 215 18.44 27.58 2.76
CA GLY A 215 19.00 28.77 3.37
C GLY A 215 19.19 28.67 4.87
N ALA A 216 19.91 29.67 5.42
CA ALA A 216 20.16 29.80 6.85
C ALA A 216 18.98 30.38 7.63
N LEU A 217 18.01 31.01 6.95
CA LEU A 217 16.87 31.69 7.57
C LEU A 217 15.55 31.07 7.13
N ALA A 218 14.53 31.16 7.99
CA ALA A 218 13.18 30.68 7.68
C ALA A 218 12.50 31.55 6.62
N ILE A 219 11.70 30.93 5.75
CA ILE A 219 10.81 31.63 4.82
C ILE A 219 9.39 31.61 5.36
N LEU A 220 8.67 32.71 5.16
CA LEU A 220 7.38 32.98 5.78
C LEU A 220 6.26 33.01 4.75
N ASN A 221 5.04 32.66 5.19
CA ASN A 221 3.80 32.78 4.39
C ASN A 221 3.89 32.14 3.00
N VAL A 222 4.51 30.96 2.90
CA VAL A 222 4.65 30.21 1.66
C VAL A 222 3.26 29.82 1.14
N THR A 223 2.98 30.24 -0.09
CA THR A 223 1.77 29.93 -0.84
C THR A 223 2.16 29.35 -2.19
N VAL A 224 1.54 28.24 -2.56
CA VAL A 224 1.76 27.57 -3.85
C VAL A 224 0.53 27.78 -4.69
N ASN A 225 0.70 28.39 -5.86
CA ASN A 225 -0.33 28.51 -6.88
C ASN A 225 0.01 27.53 -8.00
N LEU A 226 -0.90 26.62 -8.30
CA LEU A 226 -0.71 25.62 -9.35
C LEU A 226 -1.49 26.06 -10.60
N ASP A 227 -0.78 26.15 -11.72
CA ASP A 227 -1.38 26.35 -13.03
C ASP A 227 -1.58 24.98 -13.67
N THR A 228 -2.84 24.56 -13.76
CA THR A 228 -3.22 23.23 -14.25
C THR A 228 -3.84 23.36 -15.64
N PRO A 229 -3.50 22.49 -16.61
CA PRO A 229 -4.02 22.59 -17.97
C PRO A 229 -5.54 22.32 -18.04
N ASP A 230 -6.17 22.87 -19.08
CA ASP A 230 -7.59 22.71 -19.34
C ASP A 230 -7.95 21.25 -19.57
N GLY A 231 -8.70 20.66 -18.64
CA GLY A 231 -9.09 19.25 -18.69
C GLY A 231 -8.80 18.49 -17.40
N PHE A 232 -8.22 19.15 -16.40
CA PHE A 232 -8.26 18.71 -15.01
C PHE A 232 -9.16 19.63 -14.19
N GLU A 233 -9.89 19.03 -13.26
CA GLU A 233 -10.65 19.75 -12.23
C GLU A 233 -10.04 19.46 -10.86
N TYR A 234 -10.03 20.44 -9.96
CA TYR A 234 -9.61 20.20 -8.59
C TYR A 234 -10.68 19.38 -7.85
N THR A 235 -10.27 18.29 -7.19
CA THR A 235 -11.20 17.48 -6.40
C THR A 235 -11.70 18.28 -5.20
N SER A 236 -12.93 18.01 -4.74
CA SER A 236 -13.58 18.73 -3.65
C SER A 236 -12.66 18.88 -2.42
N GLY A 237 -12.36 20.12 -2.04
CA GLY A 237 -11.48 20.45 -0.91
C GLY A 237 -10.04 20.79 -1.28
N THR A 238 -9.63 20.60 -2.54
CA THR A 238 -8.36 21.11 -3.07
C THR A 238 -8.61 22.45 -3.75
N LEU A 239 -7.82 23.47 -3.42
CA LEU A 239 -7.86 24.77 -4.10
C LEU A 239 -6.64 24.91 -5.04
N PRO A 240 -6.76 25.73 -6.11
CA PRO A 240 -5.63 26.07 -6.99
C PRO A 240 -4.47 26.75 -6.26
N SER A 241 -4.77 27.40 -5.12
CA SER A 241 -3.80 28.03 -4.25
C SER A 241 -3.82 27.38 -2.87
N GLN A 242 -2.65 26.89 -2.42
CA GLN A 242 -2.48 26.28 -1.11
C GLN A 242 -1.48 27.05 -0.26
N LYS A 243 -1.92 27.48 0.92
CA LYS A 243 -1.06 28.09 1.92
C LYS A 243 -0.41 27.00 2.78
N ILE A 244 0.91 26.86 2.67
CA ILE A 244 1.67 25.88 3.44
C ILE A 244 2.11 26.46 4.80
N GLY A 245 2.38 27.77 4.84
CA GLY A 245 2.80 28.46 6.07
C GLY A 245 4.30 28.75 6.07
N ASN A 246 4.98 28.56 7.19
CA ASN A 246 6.40 28.91 7.33
C ASN A 246 7.28 27.67 7.18
N ILE A 247 8.41 27.81 6.49
CA ILE A 247 9.39 26.72 6.28
C ILE A 247 10.73 27.13 6.91
N ASN A 248 11.15 26.37 7.92
CA ASN A 248 12.40 26.61 8.64
C ASN A 248 13.62 26.31 7.76
N ALA A 249 14.75 26.93 8.11
CA ALA A 249 16.05 26.68 7.50
C ALA A 249 16.40 25.19 7.48
N GLY A 250 16.88 24.69 6.33
CA GLY A 250 17.26 23.29 6.12
C GLY A 250 16.11 22.29 6.10
N THR A 251 14.85 22.73 6.06
CA THR A 251 13.68 21.84 6.02
C THR A 251 12.90 22.02 4.71
N PHE A 252 11.99 21.08 4.44
CA PHE A 252 11.11 21.15 3.28
C PHE A 252 9.66 20.91 3.70
N GLN A 253 8.74 21.45 2.90
CA GLN A 253 7.31 21.13 3.00
C GLN A 253 6.76 20.91 1.58
N SER A 254 5.56 20.33 1.49
CA SER A 254 4.94 20.03 0.20
C SER A 254 3.47 20.41 0.18
N ALA A 255 3.04 21.07 -0.89
CA ALA A 255 1.63 21.22 -1.23
C ALA A 255 1.19 20.00 -2.04
N ILE A 256 -0.02 19.49 -1.78
CA ILE A 256 -0.59 18.33 -2.46
C ILE A 256 -1.90 18.74 -3.10
N PHE A 257 -1.96 18.66 -4.43
CA PHE A 257 -3.14 18.94 -5.21
C PHE A 257 -3.74 17.64 -5.71
N TRP A 258 -5.03 17.44 -5.48
CA TRP A 258 -5.79 16.36 -6.07
C TRP A 258 -6.55 16.90 -7.28
N LEU A 259 -6.28 16.28 -8.42
CA LEU A 259 -6.83 16.64 -9.71
C LEU A 259 -7.64 15.47 -10.25
N LYS A 260 -8.84 15.73 -10.76
CA LYS A 260 -9.67 14.76 -11.47
C LYS A 260 -9.61 15.08 -12.96
N PRO A 261 -9.13 14.17 -13.83
CA PRO A 261 -9.20 14.40 -15.26
C PRO A 261 -10.66 14.39 -15.72
N GLN A 262 -11.03 15.39 -16.50
CA GLN A 262 -12.34 15.53 -17.16
C GLN A 262 -12.30 15.05 -18.61
N ARG A 263 -11.11 15.05 -19.20
CA ARG A 263 -10.86 14.63 -20.57
C ARG A 263 -9.43 14.18 -20.69
N CYS A 264 -9.08 13.76 -21.89
CA CYS A 264 -7.73 13.38 -22.21
C CYS A 264 -6.90 14.62 -22.49
N VAL A 265 -5.75 14.69 -21.83
CA VAL A 265 -4.90 15.87 -21.77
C VAL A 265 -3.46 15.40 -21.97
N ASP A 266 -2.77 16.03 -22.90
CA ASP A 266 -1.33 15.90 -23.07
C ASP A 266 -0.78 17.33 -23.11
N ASP A 267 -0.42 17.84 -21.94
CA ASP A 267 -0.06 19.24 -21.75
C ASP A 267 0.98 19.37 -20.63
N GLU A 268 1.35 20.59 -20.27
CA GLU A 268 2.26 20.88 -19.17
C GLU A 268 1.51 21.53 -18.00
N TYR A 269 1.89 21.17 -16.77
CA TYR A 269 1.51 21.94 -15.59
C TYR A 269 2.68 22.79 -15.11
N GLY A 270 2.36 23.89 -14.43
CA GLY A 270 3.34 24.82 -13.88
C GLY A 270 2.78 25.54 -12.66
N GLY A 271 3.22 26.77 -12.45
CA GLY A 271 2.69 27.64 -11.40
C GLY A 271 3.77 28.42 -10.68
N SER A 272 3.45 28.95 -9.51
CA SER A 272 4.35 29.80 -8.76
C SER A 272 4.31 29.51 -7.25
N VAL A 273 5.47 29.66 -6.61
CA VAL A 273 5.61 29.65 -5.15
C VAL A 273 5.90 31.06 -4.70
N VAL A 274 4.97 31.66 -3.97
CA VAL A 274 5.10 33.00 -3.39
C VAL A 274 5.44 32.86 -1.90
N PHE A 275 6.48 33.53 -1.45
CA PHE A 275 6.88 33.53 -0.04
C PHE A 275 7.46 34.89 0.36
N ARG A 276 7.64 35.11 1.67
CA ARG A 276 8.33 36.27 2.22
C ARG A 276 9.61 35.86 2.91
N ASP A 277 10.66 36.64 2.72
CA ASP A 277 11.89 36.50 3.49
C ASP A 277 11.74 37.08 4.92
N PRO A 278 12.74 36.93 5.80
CA PRO A 278 12.72 37.51 7.15
C PRO A 278 12.64 39.04 7.19
N HIS A 279 12.99 39.72 6.08
CA HIS A 279 12.85 41.16 5.93
C HIS A 279 11.47 41.56 5.38
N ASN A 280 10.54 40.60 5.33
CA ASN A 280 9.17 40.76 4.82
C ASN A 280 9.11 41.18 3.33
N LYS A 281 10.19 40.97 2.57
CA LYS A 281 10.20 41.15 1.11
C LYS A 281 9.62 39.90 0.45
N SER A 282 8.69 40.12 -0.48
CA SER A 282 8.05 39.03 -1.22
C SER A 282 8.94 38.54 -2.35
N HIS A 283 8.96 37.22 -2.54
CA HIS A 283 9.68 36.52 -3.60
C HIS A 283 8.73 35.55 -4.27
N THR A 284 8.93 35.36 -5.57
CA THR A 284 8.17 34.42 -6.39
C THR A 284 9.15 33.53 -7.13
N ILE A 285 8.98 32.22 -7.00
CA ILE A 285 9.74 31.21 -7.75
C ILE A 285 8.77 30.44 -8.62
N GLU A 286 9.05 30.41 -9.93
CA GLU A 286 8.29 29.62 -10.89
C GLU A 286 8.50 28.12 -10.62
N ILE A 287 7.41 27.35 -10.66
CA ILE A 287 7.45 25.90 -10.63
C ILE A 287 7.87 25.44 -12.04
N PRO A 288 8.94 24.64 -12.18
CA PRO A 288 9.34 24.15 -13.49
C PRO A 288 8.20 23.42 -14.18
N ARG A 289 7.94 23.79 -15.44
CA ARG A 289 6.91 23.14 -16.25
C ARG A 289 7.25 21.67 -16.44
N LYS A 290 6.26 20.81 -16.26
CA LYS A 290 6.40 19.37 -16.48
C LYS A 290 5.21 18.86 -17.25
N ARG A 291 5.49 18.00 -18.22
CA ARG A 291 4.47 17.30 -19.00
C ARG A 291 3.64 16.39 -18.09
N ILE A 292 2.33 16.52 -18.18
CA ILE A 292 1.32 15.69 -17.54
C ILE A 292 0.46 15.10 -18.64
N VAL A 293 0.33 13.78 -18.63
CA VAL A 293 -0.40 13.07 -19.67
C VAL A 293 -1.48 12.20 -19.04
N ASN A 294 -2.72 12.50 -19.41
CA ASN A 294 -3.88 11.64 -19.25
C ASN A 294 -4.33 11.21 -20.66
N VAL A 295 -3.92 10.02 -21.09
CA VAL A 295 -4.16 9.53 -22.45
C VAL A 295 -5.56 8.93 -22.55
N CYS A 296 -6.38 9.41 -23.49
CA CYS A 296 -7.51 8.62 -24.00
C CYS A 296 -6.86 7.52 -24.80
N PRO A 297 -6.98 6.25 -24.42
CA PRO A 297 -6.55 5.23 -25.35
C PRO A 297 -7.41 5.37 -26.60
N MET A 298 -6.78 5.75 -27.70
CA MET A 298 -7.32 5.40 -29.00
C MET A 298 -7.22 3.89 -29.08
N LEU A 299 -8.33 3.23 -28.78
CA LEU A 299 -8.41 1.79 -28.79
C LEU A 299 -8.62 1.31 -30.22
N LEU A 300 -7.84 0.31 -30.59
CA LEU A 300 -7.97 -0.42 -31.84
C LEU A 300 -8.26 -1.89 -31.51
N GLY A 301 -8.91 -2.58 -32.44
CA GLY A 301 -8.92 -4.03 -32.44
C GLY A 301 -7.49 -4.61 -32.41
N THR A 302 -7.37 -5.84 -31.96
CA THR A 302 -6.12 -6.59 -31.93
C THR A 302 -6.35 -7.98 -32.50
N ASP A 303 -5.43 -8.41 -33.38
CA ASP A 303 -5.41 -9.78 -33.88
C ASP A 303 -4.90 -10.77 -32.82
N ASP A 304 -4.29 -10.29 -31.72
CA ASP A 304 -3.66 -11.11 -30.68
C ASP A 304 -4.61 -11.43 -29.49
N VAL A 305 -5.79 -11.96 -29.83
CA VAL A 305 -6.83 -12.31 -28.86
C VAL A 305 -6.33 -13.25 -27.77
N ASP A 306 -5.61 -14.30 -28.16
CA ASP A 306 -5.16 -15.35 -27.24
C ASP A 306 -4.18 -14.83 -26.19
N SER A 307 -3.29 -13.90 -26.56
CA SER A 307 -2.35 -13.27 -25.63
C SER A 307 -3.07 -12.44 -24.57
N VAL A 308 -4.04 -11.61 -24.97
CA VAL A 308 -4.86 -10.82 -24.03
C VAL A 308 -5.58 -11.76 -23.05
N PHE A 309 -6.21 -12.81 -23.55
CA PHE A 309 -6.91 -13.80 -22.73
C PHE A 309 -6.01 -14.51 -21.74
N LYS A 310 -4.83 -14.93 -22.22
CA LYS A 310 -3.82 -15.55 -21.37
C LYS A 310 -3.40 -14.61 -20.24
N LYS A 311 -3.14 -13.34 -20.55
CA LYS A 311 -2.79 -12.31 -19.57
C LYS A 311 -3.91 -12.05 -18.56
N LEU A 312 -5.17 -11.98 -19.01
CA LEU A 312 -6.33 -11.87 -18.14
C LEU A 312 -6.44 -13.05 -17.17
N LYS A 313 -6.29 -14.28 -17.68
CA LYS A 313 -6.36 -15.52 -16.88
C LYS A 313 -5.25 -15.60 -15.83
N PHE A 314 -4.06 -15.09 -16.14
CA PHE A 314 -2.94 -15.01 -15.19
C PHE A 314 -2.96 -13.78 -14.28
N GLY A 315 -3.90 -12.85 -14.48
CA GLY A 315 -3.97 -11.61 -13.71
C GLY A 315 -2.76 -10.68 -13.93
N SER A 316 -2.13 -10.75 -15.11
CA SER A 316 -0.95 -9.93 -15.43
C SER A 316 -1.31 -8.54 -15.96
N LEU A 317 -2.58 -8.29 -16.31
CA LEU A 317 -3.08 -6.96 -16.64
C LEU A 317 -3.49 -6.25 -15.36
N ALA A 318 -3.12 -4.98 -15.22
CA ALA A 318 -3.70 -4.13 -14.20
C ALA A 318 -5.20 -3.97 -14.46
N ARG A 319 -5.98 -3.86 -13.39
CA ARG A 319 -7.45 -3.80 -13.44
C ARG A 319 -7.94 -2.55 -12.74
N ASN A 320 -8.90 -1.86 -13.36
CA ASN A 320 -9.74 -0.87 -12.70
C ASN A 320 -11.21 -1.28 -12.89
N CYS A 321 -12.04 -1.11 -11.87
CA CYS A 321 -13.44 -1.51 -11.92
C CYS A 321 -14.34 -0.58 -11.11
N ALA A 322 -15.46 -0.21 -11.72
CA ALA A 322 -16.51 0.58 -11.11
C ALA A 322 -17.87 -0.10 -11.32
N SER A 323 -18.73 -0.06 -10.30
CA SER A 323 -20.14 -0.43 -10.39
C SER A 323 -20.99 0.73 -9.92
N PHE A 324 -22.11 0.96 -10.59
CA PHE A 324 -22.98 2.07 -10.31
C PHE A 324 -24.43 1.69 -10.47
N LYS A 325 -25.22 2.16 -9.52
CA LYS A 325 -26.67 2.05 -9.54
C LYS A 325 -27.23 3.26 -10.26
N PHE A 326 -28.17 3.05 -11.18
CA PHE A 326 -28.78 4.12 -11.97
C PHE A 326 -30.29 3.97 -12.04
N THR A 327 -30.97 5.07 -12.36
CA THR A 327 -32.37 5.06 -12.79
C THR A 327 -32.45 5.07 -14.32
N GLY A 328 -33.39 4.33 -14.89
CA GLY A 328 -33.60 4.18 -16.32
C GLY A 328 -33.48 2.73 -16.79
N SER A 329 -33.66 2.52 -18.09
CA SER A 329 -33.65 1.19 -18.69
C SER A 329 -32.26 0.59 -18.70
N ALA A 330 -32.12 -0.58 -18.06
CA ALA A 330 -30.87 -1.33 -18.04
C ALA A 330 -30.38 -1.69 -19.44
N LYS A 331 -31.29 -1.94 -20.37
CA LYS A 331 -30.96 -2.21 -21.77
C LYS A 331 -30.36 -0.97 -22.45
N THR A 332 -30.95 0.20 -22.25
CA THR A 332 -30.44 1.46 -22.82
C THR A 332 -29.04 1.78 -22.28
N VAL A 333 -28.83 1.63 -20.97
CA VAL A 333 -27.52 1.88 -20.35
C VAL A 333 -26.45 0.91 -20.85
N TYR A 334 -26.82 -0.37 -21.03
CA TYR A 334 -25.94 -1.36 -21.64
C TYR A 334 -25.56 -0.99 -23.07
N GLU A 335 -26.51 -0.58 -23.91
CA GLU A 335 -26.23 -0.14 -25.30
C GLU A 335 -25.33 1.10 -25.35
N LEU A 336 -25.54 2.07 -24.45
CA LEU A 336 -24.70 3.26 -24.34
C LEU A 336 -23.26 2.88 -24.01
N ALA A 337 -23.03 2.10 -22.94
CA ALA A 337 -21.71 1.65 -22.55
C ALA A 337 -21.04 0.80 -23.65
N LYS A 338 -21.81 -0.11 -24.29
CA LYS A 338 -21.35 -0.94 -25.41
C LYS A 338 -20.97 -0.09 -26.64
N SER A 339 -21.66 1.02 -26.89
CA SER A 339 -21.39 1.88 -28.03
C SER A 339 -20.01 2.55 -27.98
N ARG A 340 -19.52 2.84 -26.76
CA ARG A 340 -18.18 3.38 -26.51
C ARG A 340 -17.06 2.37 -26.75
N LEU A 341 -17.40 1.09 -26.86
CA LEU A 341 -16.47 -0.01 -27.10
C LEU A 341 -16.43 -0.48 -28.56
N ARG A 342 -17.11 0.22 -29.50
CA ARG A 342 -17.21 -0.18 -30.91
C ARG A 342 -15.89 -0.25 -31.68
N GLY A 343 -14.81 0.33 -31.16
CA GLY A 343 -13.46 0.24 -31.76
C GLY A 343 -12.67 -0.99 -31.35
N LEU A 344 -13.17 -1.79 -30.40
CA LEU A 344 -12.53 -2.99 -29.89
C LEU A 344 -13.16 -4.25 -30.51
N ASP A 345 -12.41 -5.34 -30.49
CA ASP A 345 -12.89 -6.64 -30.95
C ASP A 345 -13.76 -7.31 -29.89
N PRO A 346 -15.02 -7.67 -30.21
CA PRO A 346 -15.88 -8.36 -29.29
C PRO A 346 -15.50 -9.82 -29.17
N VAL A 347 -15.40 -10.32 -27.94
CA VAL A 347 -15.04 -11.73 -27.70
C VAL A 347 -16.20 -12.51 -27.13
N ASP A 348 -17.03 -11.88 -26.31
CA ASP A 348 -18.24 -12.48 -25.80
C ASP A 348 -19.33 -11.44 -25.68
N ARG A 349 -20.56 -11.83 -26.01
CA ARG A 349 -21.76 -11.01 -25.92
C ARG A 349 -22.92 -11.89 -25.53
N SER A 350 -23.68 -11.45 -24.54
CA SER A 350 -24.88 -12.12 -24.08
C SER A 350 -25.88 -11.09 -23.60
N GLU A 351 -27.07 -11.14 -24.16
CA GLU A 351 -28.20 -10.32 -23.74
C GLU A 351 -29.33 -11.29 -23.44
N GLN A 352 -29.82 -11.28 -22.20
CA GLN A 352 -30.89 -12.16 -21.77
C GLN A 352 -31.91 -11.35 -20.97
N THR A 353 -33.19 -11.55 -21.29
CA THR A 353 -34.28 -11.11 -20.43
C THR A 353 -34.70 -12.30 -19.59
N LEU A 354 -34.52 -12.19 -18.28
CA LEU A 354 -34.90 -13.20 -17.31
C LEU A 354 -36.43 -13.25 -17.16
N THR A 355 -36.94 -14.36 -16.62
CA THR A 355 -38.37 -14.61 -16.46
C THR A 355 -39.09 -13.60 -15.57
N ASP A 356 -38.35 -12.92 -14.69
CA ASP A 356 -38.84 -11.88 -13.80
C ASP A 356 -38.86 -10.48 -14.46
N GLY A 357 -38.53 -10.38 -15.75
CA GLY A 357 -38.43 -9.13 -16.49
C GLY A 357 -37.12 -8.37 -16.28
N ASN A 358 -36.16 -8.93 -15.53
CA ASN A 358 -34.83 -8.35 -15.41
C ASN A 358 -34.02 -8.59 -16.68
N PHE A 359 -33.37 -7.54 -17.17
CA PHE A 359 -32.37 -7.58 -18.21
C PHE A 359 -31.00 -7.91 -17.62
N LEU A 360 -30.29 -8.85 -18.25
CA LEU A 360 -28.87 -9.17 -18.04
C LEU A 360 -28.13 -8.98 -19.36
N GLY A 361 -27.36 -7.91 -19.45
CA GLY A 361 -26.43 -7.64 -20.55
C GLY A 361 -25.01 -7.91 -20.12
N TYR A 362 -24.24 -8.62 -20.93
CA TYR A 362 -22.81 -8.84 -20.75
C TYR A 362 -22.11 -8.71 -22.10
N ALA A 363 -21.03 -7.94 -22.13
CA ALA A 363 -20.11 -7.92 -23.26
C ALA A 363 -18.67 -7.82 -22.77
N CYS A 364 -17.79 -8.58 -23.43
CA CYS A 364 -16.35 -8.46 -23.31
C CYS A 364 -15.76 -8.04 -24.64
N PHE A 365 -14.88 -7.06 -24.57
CA PHE A 365 -14.13 -6.52 -25.67
C PHE A 365 -12.64 -6.56 -25.36
N ILE A 366 -11.83 -6.75 -26.39
CA ILE A 366 -10.38 -6.71 -26.30
C ILE A 366 -9.82 -5.83 -27.42
N GLY A 367 -8.60 -5.39 -27.23
CA GLY A 367 -7.90 -4.61 -28.23
C GLY A 367 -6.53 -4.22 -27.76
N GLN A 368 -6.02 -3.18 -28.38
CA GLN A 368 -4.75 -2.57 -28.03
C GLN A 368 -4.83 -1.06 -28.15
N THR A 369 -3.93 -0.38 -27.47
CA THR A 369 -3.80 1.06 -27.64
C THR A 369 -3.05 1.36 -28.94
N LYS A 370 -3.57 2.32 -29.71
CA LYS A 370 -2.91 2.83 -30.93
C LYS A 370 -1.50 3.34 -30.66
N PHE A 371 -1.27 3.86 -29.46
CA PHE A 371 0.02 4.35 -29.01
C PHE A 371 0.59 3.37 -27.98
N GLY A 372 1.70 2.74 -28.32
CA GLY A 372 2.48 1.90 -27.41
C GLY A 372 2.10 0.41 -27.38
N ASP A 373 1.21 -0.05 -28.26
CA ASP A 373 0.83 -1.46 -28.44
C ASP A 373 0.50 -2.18 -27.11
N GLN A 374 -0.11 -1.44 -26.17
CA GLN A 374 -0.48 -2.00 -24.86
C GLN A 374 -1.77 -2.78 -25.03
N HIS A 375 -1.80 -4.00 -24.47
CA HIS A 375 -3.02 -4.81 -24.52
C HIS A 375 -4.10 -4.17 -23.66
N PHE A 376 -5.33 -4.31 -24.10
CA PHE A 376 -6.49 -3.74 -23.45
C PHE A 376 -7.66 -4.72 -23.47
N ALA A 377 -8.42 -4.77 -22.38
CA ALA A 377 -9.70 -5.46 -22.35
C ALA A 377 -10.72 -4.64 -21.54
N ALA A 378 -11.98 -4.76 -21.90
CA ALA A 378 -13.08 -4.16 -21.19
C ALA A 378 -14.24 -5.14 -21.07
N GLU A 379 -14.88 -5.13 -19.91
CA GLU A 379 -16.10 -5.87 -19.62
C GLU A 379 -17.19 -4.89 -19.20
N VAL A 380 -18.32 -5.00 -19.87
CA VAL A 380 -19.55 -4.28 -19.53
C VAL A 380 -20.56 -5.32 -19.09
N GLN A 381 -21.06 -5.15 -17.87
CA GLN A 381 -22.14 -5.97 -17.36
C GLN A 381 -23.24 -5.08 -16.80
N THR A 382 -24.45 -5.23 -17.30
CA THR A 382 -25.62 -4.49 -16.80
C THR A 382 -26.69 -5.47 -16.33
N THR A 383 -27.24 -5.21 -15.15
CA THR A 383 -28.37 -5.98 -14.59
C THR A 383 -29.44 -5.03 -14.08
N GLY A 384 -30.71 -5.24 -14.42
CA GLY A 384 -31.80 -4.40 -13.90
C GLY A 384 -33.09 -4.50 -14.69
N THR A 385 -34.01 -3.57 -14.44
CA THR A 385 -35.31 -3.46 -15.11
C THR A 385 -35.31 -2.29 -16.10
N GLU A 386 -36.49 -1.95 -16.64
CA GLU A 386 -36.71 -0.72 -17.43
C GLU A 386 -36.60 0.57 -16.61
N SER A 387 -36.65 0.51 -15.27
CA SER A 387 -36.70 1.68 -14.39
C SER A 387 -35.45 1.89 -13.56
N ALA A 388 -34.66 0.85 -13.29
CA ALA A 388 -33.41 0.96 -12.56
C ALA A 388 -32.50 -0.24 -12.84
N GLY A 389 -31.20 -0.04 -12.65
CA GLY A 389 -30.24 -1.12 -12.79
C GLY A 389 -28.91 -0.83 -12.15
N VAL A 390 -28.00 -1.76 -12.37
CA VAL A 390 -26.60 -1.70 -11.97
C VAL A 390 -25.77 -1.96 -13.21
N LEU A 391 -24.84 -1.05 -13.53
CA LEU A 391 -23.84 -1.25 -14.57
C LEU A 391 -22.50 -1.40 -13.88
N THR A 392 -21.76 -2.43 -14.26
CA THR A 392 -20.41 -2.72 -13.85
C THR A 392 -19.50 -2.67 -15.07
N LEU A 393 -18.48 -1.83 -14.99
CA LEU A 393 -17.44 -1.68 -15.99
C LEU A 393 -16.12 -2.15 -15.38
N SER A 394 -15.50 -3.17 -15.96
CA SER A 394 -14.13 -3.58 -15.63
C SER A 394 -13.24 -3.31 -16.82
N VAL A 395 -12.09 -2.69 -16.61
CA VAL A 395 -11.11 -2.39 -17.66
C VAL A 395 -9.75 -2.93 -17.25
N TYR A 396 -9.01 -3.43 -18.22
CA TYR A 396 -7.75 -4.13 -18.02
C TYR A 396 -6.72 -3.64 -19.04
N SER A 397 -5.48 -3.47 -18.62
CA SER A 397 -4.39 -3.06 -19.51
C SER A 397 -3.03 -3.40 -18.93
N ASP A 398 -2.03 -3.50 -19.81
CA ASP A 398 -0.63 -3.55 -19.43
C ASP A 398 -0.16 -2.23 -18.76
N ASP A 399 -0.87 -1.11 -18.99
CA ASP A 399 -0.55 0.21 -18.46
C ASP A 399 -1.70 0.83 -17.65
N GLU A 400 -1.51 0.99 -16.34
CA GLU A 400 -2.50 1.55 -15.41
C GLU A 400 -2.98 2.96 -15.79
N ARG A 401 -2.13 3.75 -16.44
CA ARG A 401 -2.44 5.15 -16.81
C ARG A 401 -3.59 5.23 -17.80
N ILE A 402 -3.78 4.17 -18.58
CA ILE A 402 -4.80 4.06 -19.62
C ILE A 402 -6.19 3.76 -19.02
N LEU A 403 -6.21 3.03 -17.90
CA LEU A 403 -7.43 2.51 -17.29
C LEU A 403 -8.34 3.64 -16.79
N SER A 404 -7.77 4.60 -16.05
CA SER A 404 -8.55 5.67 -15.44
C SER A 404 -9.13 6.61 -16.49
N GLY A 405 -8.36 6.96 -17.53
CA GLY A 405 -8.83 7.82 -18.62
C GLY A 405 -9.99 7.20 -19.39
N PHE A 406 -9.89 5.92 -19.75
CA PHE A 406 -10.94 5.22 -20.48
C PHE A 406 -12.20 5.00 -19.63
N MET A 407 -12.03 4.59 -18.37
CA MET A 407 -13.16 4.42 -17.45
C MET A 407 -13.96 5.71 -17.33
N ILE A 408 -13.29 6.85 -17.13
CA ILE A 408 -13.94 8.15 -16.98
C ILE A 408 -14.71 8.54 -18.23
N ASP A 409 -14.18 8.31 -19.43
CA ASP A 409 -14.86 8.65 -20.70
C ASP A 409 -16.18 7.86 -20.86
N VAL A 410 -16.14 6.54 -20.66
CA VAL A 410 -17.36 5.71 -20.72
C VAL A 410 -18.35 6.12 -19.63
N MET A 411 -17.86 6.38 -18.42
CA MET A 411 -18.68 6.76 -17.28
C MET A 411 -19.35 8.13 -17.45
N GLN A 412 -18.64 9.09 -18.02
CA GLN A 412 -19.17 10.43 -18.26
C GLN A 412 -20.31 10.37 -19.28
N ASP A 413 -20.12 9.63 -20.37
CA ASP A 413 -21.18 9.44 -21.37
C ASP A 413 -22.44 8.80 -20.77
N VAL A 414 -22.27 7.81 -19.91
CA VAL A 414 -23.41 7.19 -19.21
C VAL A 414 -24.08 8.20 -18.27
N ARG A 415 -23.32 8.98 -17.50
CA ARG A 415 -23.86 10.02 -16.59
C ARG A 415 -24.62 11.13 -17.32
N GLU A 416 -24.23 11.46 -18.55
CA GLU A 416 -24.94 12.46 -19.36
C GLU A 416 -26.34 11.98 -19.79
N HIS A 417 -26.58 10.66 -19.82
CA HIS A 417 -27.83 10.07 -20.28
C HIS A 417 -28.68 9.46 -19.17
N VAL A 418 -28.09 9.09 -18.02
CA VAL A 418 -28.81 8.51 -16.87
C VAL A 418 -28.38 9.07 -15.53
N THR A 419 -29.35 9.17 -14.61
CA THR A 419 -29.08 9.58 -13.23
C THR A 419 -28.44 8.43 -12.46
N VAL A 420 -27.19 8.64 -12.04
CA VAL A 420 -26.46 7.73 -11.15
C VAL A 420 -26.88 7.99 -9.69
N ILE A 421 -27.29 6.93 -9.00
CA ILE A 421 -27.74 6.95 -7.60
C ILE A 421 -26.56 6.72 -6.65
N GLU A 422 -25.73 5.73 -6.97
CA GLU A 422 -24.65 5.28 -6.09
C GLU A 422 -23.51 4.72 -6.94
N GLU A 423 -22.27 4.97 -6.51
CA GLU A 423 -21.04 4.51 -7.15
C GLU A 423 -20.20 3.72 -6.14
N GLN A 424 -19.72 2.56 -6.55
CA GLN A 424 -18.98 1.63 -5.71
C GLN A 424 -17.79 1.05 -6.49
N ALA A 425 -16.62 1.01 -5.85
CA ALA A 425 -15.48 0.25 -6.36
C ALA A 425 -15.76 -1.25 -6.24
N CYS A 426 -15.52 -2.02 -7.30
CA CYS A 426 -15.79 -3.46 -7.27
C CYS A 426 -14.55 -4.26 -6.87
N PRO A 427 -14.64 -5.07 -5.81
CA PRO A 427 -13.64 -6.11 -5.59
C PRO A 427 -13.59 -7.12 -6.74
N LEU A 428 -12.51 -7.90 -6.81
CA LEU A 428 -12.39 -9.03 -7.73
C LEU A 428 -13.40 -10.12 -7.34
N ALA A 429 -14.07 -10.72 -8.33
CA ALA A 429 -14.97 -11.86 -8.14
C ALA A 429 -16.10 -11.63 -7.13
N THR A 430 -16.65 -10.42 -7.05
CA THR A 430 -17.84 -10.12 -6.25
C THR A 430 -19.07 -9.87 -7.10
N CYS A 431 -20.24 -10.20 -6.56
CA CYS A 431 -21.52 -9.92 -7.17
C CYS A 431 -21.67 -8.42 -7.47
N PRO A 432 -21.97 -8.02 -8.72
CA PRO A 432 -22.06 -6.60 -9.08
C PRO A 432 -23.19 -5.86 -8.36
N LYS A 433 -24.23 -6.59 -7.90
CA LYS A 433 -25.40 -6.02 -7.21
C LYS A 433 -25.18 -5.77 -5.72
N CYS A 434 -24.42 -6.62 -5.03
CA CYS A 434 -24.29 -6.56 -3.57
C CYS A 434 -22.87 -6.64 -3.02
N GLY A 435 -21.86 -6.90 -3.86
CA GLY A 435 -20.46 -7.00 -3.45
C GLY A 435 -20.08 -8.30 -2.73
N ALA A 436 -20.98 -9.29 -2.62
CA ALA A 436 -20.66 -10.59 -2.02
C ALA A 436 -19.76 -11.44 -2.92
N ASP A 437 -18.79 -12.18 -2.35
CA ASP A 437 -17.91 -13.07 -3.10
C ASP A 437 -18.69 -14.12 -3.90
N ILE A 438 -18.24 -14.40 -5.11
CA ILE A 438 -18.83 -15.38 -6.03
C ILE A 438 -18.12 -16.71 -5.82
N ASP A 439 -18.91 -17.77 -5.61
CA ASP A 439 -18.41 -19.14 -5.61
C ASP A 439 -18.26 -19.64 -7.06
N PRO A 440 -17.03 -19.85 -7.56
CA PRO A 440 -16.80 -20.25 -8.95
C PRO A 440 -17.37 -21.64 -9.26
N THR A 441 -17.63 -22.48 -8.25
CA THR A 441 -18.21 -23.82 -8.46
C THR A 441 -19.69 -23.79 -8.86
N ARG A 442 -20.36 -22.64 -8.72
CA ARG A 442 -21.78 -22.45 -9.04
C ARG A 442 -22.02 -21.74 -10.37
N ILE A 443 -20.98 -21.57 -11.16
CA ILE A 443 -21.07 -21.02 -12.51
C ILE A 443 -21.58 -22.14 -13.43
N ASP A 444 -22.70 -21.88 -14.12
CA ASP A 444 -23.27 -22.86 -15.06
C ASP A 444 -22.50 -22.92 -16.38
N GLU A 445 -22.90 -23.82 -17.28
CA GLU A 445 -22.28 -23.98 -18.61
C GLU A 445 -22.36 -22.71 -19.48
N ASN A 446 -23.35 -21.84 -19.22
CA ASN A 446 -23.52 -20.56 -19.90
C ASN A 446 -22.74 -19.43 -19.23
N ARG A 447 -21.93 -19.75 -18.21
CA ARG A 447 -21.20 -18.83 -17.34
C ARG A 447 -22.11 -17.90 -16.55
N VAL A 448 -23.37 -18.24 -16.37
CA VAL A 448 -24.30 -17.50 -15.52
C VAL A 448 -24.22 -18.07 -14.10
N TYR A 449 -24.24 -17.19 -13.11
CA TYR A 449 -24.31 -17.56 -11.71
C TYR A 449 -25.37 -16.71 -10.99
N ILE A 450 -25.94 -17.28 -9.93
CA ILE A 450 -26.89 -16.59 -9.05
C ILE A 450 -26.18 -16.30 -7.73
N CYS A 451 -26.11 -15.03 -7.35
CA CYS A 451 -25.47 -14.64 -6.09
C CYS A 451 -26.24 -15.22 -4.89
N ASN A 452 -25.52 -15.93 -4.01
CA ASN A 452 -26.08 -16.54 -2.80
C ASN A 452 -26.66 -15.52 -1.82
N TYR A 453 -26.15 -14.28 -1.85
CA TYR A 453 -26.53 -13.26 -0.88
C TYR A 453 -27.77 -12.46 -1.32
N CYS A 454 -27.79 -11.99 -2.57
CA CYS A 454 -28.87 -11.12 -3.06
C CYS A 454 -29.78 -11.77 -4.11
N GLY A 455 -29.53 -13.02 -4.50
CA GLY A 455 -30.25 -13.72 -5.56
C GLY A 455 -30.08 -13.12 -6.97
N GLY A 456 -29.16 -12.16 -7.13
CA GLY A 456 -28.93 -11.49 -8.41
C GLY A 456 -28.22 -12.43 -9.39
N ALA A 457 -28.77 -12.57 -10.59
CA ALA A 457 -28.10 -13.27 -11.69
C ALA A 457 -27.01 -12.39 -12.30
N SER A 458 -25.91 -13.01 -12.72
CA SER A 458 -24.76 -12.34 -13.32
C SER A 458 -23.98 -13.30 -14.21
N LYS A 459 -23.19 -12.77 -15.15
CA LYS A 459 -22.38 -13.60 -16.04
C LYS A 459 -20.91 -13.48 -15.66
N ALA A 460 -20.25 -14.61 -15.45
CA ALA A 460 -18.82 -14.69 -15.20
C ALA A 460 -18.02 -14.44 -16.49
N ALA A 461 -16.89 -13.76 -16.33
CA ALA A 461 -15.99 -13.47 -17.43
C ALA A 461 -15.48 -14.76 -18.10
N PRO A 462 -15.30 -14.80 -19.43
CA PRO A 462 -14.85 -16.00 -20.13
C PRO A 462 -13.48 -16.53 -19.66
N TRP A 463 -12.61 -15.69 -19.11
CA TRP A 463 -11.31 -16.11 -18.57
C TRP A 463 -11.33 -16.58 -17.11
N LEU A 464 -12.46 -16.45 -16.41
CA LEU A 464 -12.64 -17.01 -15.07
C LEU A 464 -12.93 -18.52 -15.10
N ALA A 465 -13.26 -19.06 -16.28
CA ALA A 465 -13.58 -20.47 -16.50
C ALA A 465 -12.33 -21.32 -16.84
#